data_AF-A0A1I7FXU1-F1
#
_entry.id   AF-A0A1I7FXU1-F1
#
_cell.length_a   1.000
_cell.length_b   1.000
_cell.length_c   1.000
_cell.angle_alpha   90.00
_cell.angle_beta   90.00
_cell.angle_gamma   90.00
#
_symmetry.space_group_name_H-M   'P 1'
#
loop_
_entity.id
_entity.type
_entity.pdbx_description
1 polymer ?
#
loop_
_entity_poly.entity_id
_entity_poly.type
_entity_poly.pdbx_seq_one_letter_code
_entity_poly.pdbx_strand_id
1 'polypeptide(L)'
;MEFAAAQAELNRQYDILDEYINRKENYLIEAEKLRNEETLPLQDILDNQYATAQMDVMIASQYKIVQEHEAEVEKVRVRLTRAIQERKMQETLRERAYAEYLEEEKQEEAKENDQRSSFTYGQRQQENN
;
A
#
# COMPACT_ATOMS: atom_id res chain seq x y z
N MET A 1 5.02 5.29 4.08
CA MET A 1 5.76 5.99 3.00
C MET A 1 6.17 5.04 1.89
N GLU A 2 6.68 3.84 2.20
CA GLU A 2 7.11 2.84 1.21
C GLU A 2 6.04 2.49 0.14
N PHE A 3 4.80 2.20 0.55
CA PHE A 3 3.72 1.92 -0.41
C PHE A 3 3.43 3.09 -1.35
N ALA A 4 3.36 4.31 -0.81
CA ALA A 4 3.12 5.51 -1.61
C ALA A 4 4.28 5.79 -2.58
N ALA A 5 5.53 5.55 -2.16
CA ALA A 5 6.70 5.68 -3.01
C ALA A 5 6.70 4.65 -4.15
N ALA A 6 6.41 3.37 -3.85
CA ALA A 6 6.30 2.32 -4.86
C ALA A 6 5.18 2.61 -5.86
N GLN A 7 4.01 3.06 -5.40
CA GLN A 7 2.89 3.44 -6.27
C GLN A 7 3.23 4.66 -7.14
N ALA A 8 3.90 5.67 -6.57
CA ALA A 8 4.31 6.85 -7.33
C ALA A 8 5.30 6.47 -8.44
N GLU A 9 6.22 5.55 -8.16
CA GLU A 9 7.16 5.06 -9.17
C GLU A 9 6.44 4.25 -10.25
N LEU A 10 5.53 3.35 -9.89
CA LEU A 10 4.70 2.63 -10.86
C LEU A 10 3.94 3.58 -11.80
N ASN A 11 3.34 4.63 -11.25
CA ASN A 11 2.65 5.64 -12.04
C ASN A 11 3.58 6.33 -13.05
N ARG A 12 4.81 6.69 -12.65
CA ARG A 12 5.81 7.25 -13.58
C ARG A 12 6.15 6.29 -14.71
N GLN A 13 6.23 4.99 -14.41
CA GLN A 13 6.54 3.99 -15.44
C GLN A 13 5.39 3.83 -16.45
N TYR A 14 4.13 3.98 -16.02
CA TYR A 14 3.00 4.10 -16.94
C TYR A 14 3.05 5.39 -17.75
N ASP A 15 3.36 6.54 -17.15
CA ASP A 15 3.48 7.80 -17.88
C ASP A 15 4.52 7.71 -19.02
N ILE A 16 5.67 7.07 -18.76
CA ILE A 16 6.71 6.81 -19.76
C ILE A 16 6.20 5.88 -20.87
N LEU A 17 5.45 4.83 -20.50
CA LEU A 17 4.87 3.89 -21.46
C LEU A 17 3.88 4.60 -22.39
N ASP A 18 3.00 5.43 -21.83
CA ASP A 18 2.02 6.21 -22.57
C ASP A 18 2.72 7.20 -23.50
N GLU A 19 3.81 7.84 -23.06
CA GLU A 19 4.62 8.70 -23.93
C GLU A 19 5.17 7.92 -25.14
N TYR A 20 5.69 6.72 -24.95
CA TYR A 20 6.19 5.89 -26.06
C TYR A 20 5.09 5.46 -27.01
N ILE A 21 3.91 5.11 -26.49
CA ILE A 21 2.74 4.75 -27.32
C ILE A 21 2.30 5.96 -28.15
N ASN A 22 2.15 7.13 -27.52
CA ASN A 22 1.78 8.37 -28.21
C ASN A 22 2.82 8.77 -29.27
N ARG A 23 4.11 8.60 -28.98
CA ARG A 23 5.19 8.86 -29.94
C ARG A 23 5.12 7.92 -31.13
N LYS A 24 4.84 6.63 -30.91
CA LYS A 24 4.61 5.67 -31.99
C LYS A 24 3.40 6.05 -32.84
N GLU A 25 2.31 6.46 -32.22
CA GLU A 25 1.11 6.91 -32.92
C GLU A 25 1.40 8.11 -33.83
N ASN A 26 2.18 9.08 -33.36
CA ASN A 26 2.63 10.20 -34.18
C ASN A 26 3.44 9.75 -35.40
N TYR A 27 4.34 8.77 -35.25
CA TYR A 27 5.07 8.20 -36.39
C TYR A 27 4.12 7.50 -37.37
N LEU A 28 3.09 6.80 -36.91
CA LEU A 28 2.11 6.17 -37.79
C LEU A 28 1.28 7.19 -38.59
N ILE A 29 0.89 8.30 -37.95
CA ILE A 29 0.20 9.43 -38.60
C ILE A 29 1.13 10.08 -39.64
N GLU A 30 2.40 10.30 -39.30
CA GLU A 30 3.39 10.81 -40.24
C GLU A 30 3.58 9.85 -41.42
N ALA A 31 3.64 8.53 -41.17
CA ALA A 31 3.74 7.51 -42.20
C ALA A 31 2.57 7.60 -43.21
N GLU A 32 1.37 7.87 -42.73
CA GLU A 32 0.19 8.07 -43.59
C GLU A 32 0.33 9.33 -44.44
N LYS A 33 0.80 10.44 -43.86
CA LYS A 33 1.05 11.68 -44.60
C LYS A 33 2.07 11.46 -45.72
N LEU A 34 3.24 10.89 -45.40
CA LEU A 34 4.31 10.62 -46.37
C LEU A 34 3.86 9.73 -47.53
N ARG A 35 2.95 8.77 -47.29
CA ARG A 35 2.38 7.92 -48.34
C ARG A 35 1.39 8.64 -49.26
N ASN A 36 0.79 9.73 -48.79
CA ASN A 36 -0.22 10.51 -49.51
C ASN A 36 0.36 11.77 -50.17
N GLU A 37 1.68 11.98 -50.09
CA GLU A 37 2.35 13.11 -50.76
C GLU A 37 2.39 12.94 -52.28
N GLU A 38 2.40 14.07 -53.00
CA GLU A 38 2.43 14.11 -54.48
C GLU A 38 3.74 13.53 -55.05
N THR A 39 4.84 13.77 -54.35
CA THR A 39 6.14 13.13 -54.58
C THR A 39 6.33 12.07 -53.51
N LEU A 40 6.93 10.91 -53.84
CA LEU A 40 7.17 9.84 -52.87
C LEU A 40 8.54 9.99 -52.20
N PRO A 41 8.65 10.51 -50.96
CA PRO A 41 9.92 10.68 -50.27
C PRO A 41 10.39 9.34 -49.67
N LEU A 42 11.09 8.54 -50.48
CA LEU A 42 11.50 7.18 -50.08
C LEU A 42 12.36 7.15 -48.81
N GLN A 43 13.30 8.09 -48.66
CA GLN A 43 14.18 8.14 -47.49
C GLN A 43 13.40 8.38 -46.20
N ASP A 44 12.50 9.36 -46.21
CA ASP A 44 11.69 9.71 -45.04
C ASP A 44 10.74 8.57 -44.66
N ILE A 45 10.19 7.84 -45.64
CA ILE A 45 9.37 6.65 -45.40
C ILE A 45 10.18 5.54 -44.72
N LEU A 46 11.41 5.29 -45.17
CA LEU A 46 12.28 4.27 -44.57
C LEU A 46 12.70 4.66 -43.14
N ASP A 47 13.03 5.94 -42.92
CA ASP A 47 13.41 6.44 -41.61
C ASP A 47 12.24 6.38 -40.62
N ASN A 48 11.02 6.71 -41.06
CA ASN A 48 9.80 6.59 -40.26
C ASN A 48 9.47 5.12 -39.93
N GLN A 49 9.67 4.19 -40.88
CA GLN A 49 9.51 2.75 -40.63
C GLN A 49 10.50 2.25 -39.57
N TYR A 50 11.77 2.67 -39.67
CA TYR A 50 12.79 2.35 -38.67
C TYR A 50 12.44 2.92 -37.30
N ALA A 51 12.01 4.18 -37.23
CA ALA A 51 11.58 4.83 -35.98
C ALA A 51 10.39 4.09 -35.35
N THR A 52 9.41 3.67 -36.14
CA THR A 52 8.25 2.90 -35.67
C THR A 52 8.68 1.54 -35.09
N ALA A 53 9.55 0.81 -35.79
CA ALA A 53 10.08 -0.47 -35.30
C ALA A 53 10.89 -0.32 -34.01
N GLN A 54 11.65 0.77 -33.88
CA GLN A 54 12.38 1.09 -32.65
C GLN A 54 11.41 1.39 -31.48
N MET A 55 10.30 2.08 -31.74
CA MET A 55 9.25 2.30 -30.73
C MET A 55 8.63 0.99 -30.26
N ASP A 56 8.40 0.01 -31.14
CA ASP A 56 7.90 -1.30 -30.75
C ASP A 56 8.82 -1.99 -29.73
N VAL A 57 10.14 -1.94 -29.96
CA VAL A 57 11.13 -2.50 -29.03
C VAL A 57 11.11 -1.75 -27.70
N MET A 58 11.06 -0.41 -27.73
CA MET A 58 11.04 0.40 -26.51
C MET A 58 9.77 0.19 -25.68
N ILE A 59 8.60 0.13 -26.33
CA ILE A 59 7.32 -0.17 -25.69
C ILE A 59 7.36 -1.56 -25.04
N ALA A 60 7.83 -2.59 -25.76
CA ALA A 60 7.94 -3.94 -25.22
C ALA A 60 8.89 -4.02 -24.02
N SER A 61 9.99 -3.26 -24.03
CA SER A 61 10.88 -3.15 -22.88
C SER A 61 10.23 -2.43 -21.71
N GLN A 62 9.53 -1.32 -21.96
CA GLN A 62 8.88 -0.53 -20.92
C GLN A 62 7.73 -1.30 -20.26
N TYR A 63 6.98 -2.12 -21.01
CA TYR A 63 5.97 -3.02 -20.44
C TYR A 63 6.55 -3.98 -19.39
N LYS A 64 7.75 -4.51 -19.61
CA LYS A 64 8.42 -5.38 -18.63
C LYS A 64 8.77 -4.61 -17.36
N ILE A 65 9.27 -3.38 -17.50
CA ILE A 65 9.58 -2.50 -16.37
C ILE A 65 8.30 -2.21 -15.56
N VAL A 66 7.21 -1.86 -16.24
CA VAL A 66 5.90 -1.66 -15.59
C VAL A 66 5.48 -2.91 -14.80
N GLN A 67 5.58 -4.11 -15.38
CA GLN A 67 5.26 -5.37 -14.69
C GLN A 67 6.13 -5.62 -13.46
N GLU A 68 7.42 -5.29 -13.52
CA GLU A 68 8.31 -5.39 -12.36
C GLU A 68 7.87 -4.45 -11.24
N HIS A 69 7.51 -3.20 -11.56
CA HIS A 69 7.02 -2.24 -10.58
C HIS A 69 5.62 -2.58 -10.03
N GLU A 70 4.73 -3.15 -10.85
CA GLU A 70 3.44 -3.72 -10.38
C GLU A 70 3.68 -4.80 -9.32
N ALA A 71 4.61 -5.71 -9.57
CA ALA A 71 4.97 -6.77 -8.64
C ALA A 71 5.56 -6.22 -7.33
N GLU A 72 6.39 -5.18 -7.39
CA GLU A 72 6.92 -4.52 -6.19
C GLU A 72 5.84 -3.81 -5.37
N VAL A 73 4.90 -3.11 -6.01
CA VAL A 73 3.77 -2.50 -5.31
C VAL A 73 2.95 -3.57 -4.59
N GLU A 74 2.69 -4.71 -5.22
CA GLU A 74 1.93 -5.79 -4.58
C GLU A 74 2.68 -6.40 -3.39
N LYS A 75 3.99 -6.61 -3.50
CA LYS A 75 4.83 -7.06 -2.37
C LYS A 75 4.72 -6.09 -1.18
N VAL A 76 4.82 -4.79 -1.44
CA VAL A 76 4.71 -3.76 -0.40
C VAL A 76 3.29 -3.74 0.19
N ARG A 77 2.25 -3.89 -0.64
CA ARG A 77 0.84 -3.97 -0.20
C ARG A 77 0.61 -5.12 0.77
N VAL A 78 1.11 -6.30 0.44
CA VAL A 78 1.00 -7.50 1.29
C VAL A 78 1.70 -7.28 2.64
N ARG A 79 2.92 -6.74 2.64
CA ARG A 79 3.65 -6.41 3.88
C ARG A 79 2.89 -5.41 4.74
N LEU A 80 2.38 -4.33 4.14
CA LEU A 80 1.59 -3.32 4.85
C LEU A 80 0.33 -3.93 5.47
N THR A 81 -0.37 -4.78 4.72
CA THR A 81 -1.60 -5.44 5.18
C THR A 81 -1.33 -6.33 6.39
N ARG A 82 -0.25 -7.12 6.34
CA ARG A 82 0.18 -7.96 7.45
C ARG A 82 0.54 -7.12 8.68
N ALA A 83 1.30 -6.04 8.52
CA ALA A 83 1.66 -5.16 9.64
C ALA A 83 0.41 -4.53 10.30
N ILE A 84 -0.60 -4.17 9.52
CA ILE A 84 -1.87 -3.64 10.05
C ILE A 84 -2.62 -4.74 10.82
N GLN A 85 -2.67 -5.97 10.31
CA GLN A 85 -3.31 -7.10 10.99
C GLN A 85 -2.62 -7.42 12.32
N GLU A 86 -1.28 -7.49 12.32
CA GLU A 86 -0.49 -7.74 13.53
C GLU A 86 -0.70 -6.63 14.57
N ARG A 87 -0.73 -5.36 14.15
CA ARG A 87 -1.01 -4.23 15.05
C ARG A 87 -2.39 -4.34 15.69
N LYS A 88 -3.44 -4.61 14.89
CA LYS A 88 -4.82 -4.76 15.40
C LYS A 88 -4.94 -5.93 16.37
N MET A 89 -4.25 -7.03 16.11
CA MET A 89 -4.20 -8.18 17.02
C MET A 89 -3.55 -7.79 18.36
N GLN A 90 -2.43 -7.06 18.32
CA GLN A 90 -1.77 -6.58 19.54
C GLN A 90 -2.63 -5.59 20.32
N GLU A 91 -3.29 -4.65 19.63
CA GLU A 91 -4.26 -3.72 20.24
C GLU A 91 -5.38 -4.50 20.96
N THR A 92 -5.95 -5.51 20.30
CA THR A 92 -7.00 -6.36 20.89
C THR A 92 -6.51 -7.14 22.11
N LEU A 93 -5.30 -7.71 22.06
CA LEU A 93 -4.71 -8.43 23.20
C LEU A 93 -4.47 -7.49 24.39
N ARG A 94 -3.98 -6.28 24.12
CA ARG A 94 -3.77 -5.25 25.14
C ARG A 94 -5.09 -4.82 25.79
N GLU A 95 -6.14 -4.61 25.00
CA GLU A 95 -7.47 -4.26 25.52
C GLU A 95 -8.04 -5.37 26.43
N ARG A 96 -7.87 -6.65 26.04
CA ARG A 96 -8.29 -7.79 26.87
C ARG A 96 -7.51 -7.87 28.18
N ALA A 97 -6.18 -7.78 28.12
CA ALA A 97 -5.34 -7.80 29.32
C ALA A 97 -5.68 -6.63 30.27
N TYR A 98 -6.00 -5.47 29.72
CA TYR A 98 -6.45 -4.33 30.52
C TYR A 98 -7.83 -4.55 31.17
N ALA A 99 -8.77 -5.18 30.44
CA ALA A 99 -10.07 -5.51 31.00
C ALA A 99 -9.98 -6.56 32.12
N GLU A 100 -9.14 -7.58 31.95
CA GLU A 100 -8.85 -8.58 32.98
C GLU A 100 -8.23 -7.94 34.22
N TYR A 101 -7.22 -7.09 34.03
CA TYR A 101 -6.60 -6.34 35.13
C TYR A 101 -7.61 -5.50 35.93
N LEU A 102 -8.51 -4.78 35.25
CA LEU A 102 -9.55 -3.99 35.91
C LEU A 102 -10.54 -4.86 36.71
N GLU A 103 -10.82 -6.06 36.24
CA GLU A 103 -11.69 -6.99 36.96
C GLU A 103 -11.00 -7.56 38.20
N GLU A 104 -9.72 -7.89 38.09
CA GLU A 104 -8.88 -8.31 39.23
C GLU A 104 -8.79 -7.20 40.29
N GLU A 105 -8.53 -5.96 39.87
CA GLU A 105 -8.45 -4.79 40.77
C GLU A 105 -9.77 -4.60 41.54
N LYS A 106 -10.93 -4.67 40.86
CA LYS A 106 -12.24 -4.60 41.52
C LYS A 106 -12.46 -5.72 42.53
N GLN A 107 -12.00 -6.94 42.22
CA GLN A 107 -12.12 -8.07 43.14
C GLN A 107 -11.22 -7.90 44.37
N GLU A 108 -10.01 -7.36 44.20
CA GLU A 108 -9.12 -7.02 45.31
C GLU A 108 -9.69 -5.91 46.19
N GLU A 109 -10.19 -4.82 45.59
CA GLU A 109 -10.86 -3.73 46.31
C GLU A 109 -12.07 -4.24 47.12
N ALA A 110 -12.89 -5.11 46.52
CA ALA A 110 -14.04 -5.70 47.20
C ALA A 110 -13.62 -6.54 48.41
N LYS A 111 -12.55 -7.35 48.29
CA LYS A 111 -12.00 -8.12 49.41
C LYS A 111 -11.46 -7.21 50.51
N GLU A 112 -10.73 -6.15 50.15
CA GLU A 112 -10.21 -5.19 51.14
C GLU A 112 -11.36 -4.50 51.89
N ASN A 113 -12.42 -4.11 51.18
CA ASN A 113 -13.58 -3.47 51.79
C ASN A 113 -14.33 -4.41 52.77
N ASP A 114 -14.49 -5.69 52.42
CA ASP A 114 -15.09 -6.70 53.30
C ASP A 114 -14.24 -6.92 54.56
N GLN A 115 -12.92 -7.01 54.41
CA GLN A 115 -11.97 -7.11 55.54
C GLN A 115 -12.05 -5.89 56.45
N ARG A 116 -12.05 -4.68 55.90
CA ARG A 116 -12.20 -3.42 56.66
C ARG A 116 -13.54 -3.38 57.39
N SER A 117 -14.63 -3.74 56.72
CA SER A 117 -15.97 -3.78 57.32
C SER A 117 -16.03 -4.75 58.50
N SER A 118 -15.50 -5.96 58.32
CA SER A 118 -15.41 -6.98 59.37
C SER A 118 -14.57 -6.53 60.56
N PHE A 119 -13.41 -5.92 60.31
CA PHE A 119 -12.55 -5.37 61.37
C PHE A 119 -13.25 -4.27 62.18
N THR A 120 -13.94 -3.35 61.48
CA THR A 120 -14.67 -2.24 62.13
C THR A 120 -15.85 -2.75 62.96
N TYR A 121 -16.57 -3.74 62.44
CA TYR A 121 -17.71 -4.35 63.16
C TYR A 121 -17.23 -5.15 64.38
N GLY A 122 -16.12 -5.89 64.26
CA GLY A 122 -15.48 -6.60 65.36
C GLY A 122 -15.00 -5.67 66.49
N GLN A 123 -14.44 -4.50 66.15
CA GLN A 123 -14.09 -3.48 67.15
C GLN A 123 -15.31 -2.93 67.89
N ARG A 124 -16.40 -2.59 67.18
CA ARG A 124 -17.63 -2.08 67.83
C ARG A 124 -18.28 -3.11 68.76
N GLN A 125 -18.15 -4.41 68.49
CA GLN A 125 -18.61 -5.46 69.39
C GLN A 125 -17.75 -5.60 70.64
N GLN A 126 -16.44 -5.32 70.54
CA GLN A 126 -15.55 -5.28 71.70
C GLN A 126 -15.74 -4.01 72.55
N GLU A 127 -16.11 -2.87 71.97
CA GLU A 127 -16.41 -1.64 72.72
C GLU A 127 -17.77 -1.65 73.43
N ASN A 128 -18.71 -2.51 72.99
CA ASN A 128 -20.06 -2.63 73.56
C ASN A 128 -20.21 -3.78 74.60
N ASN A 129 -19.11 -4.45 74.96
CA ASN A 129 -19.02 -5.47 76.02
C ASN A 129 -18.18 -4.95 77.19
#